data_AF-A0AAV6G2J2-F1
#
_entry.id   AF-A0AAV6G2J2-F1
#
_cell.length_a   1.000
_cell.length_b   1.000
_cell.length_c   1.000
_cell.angle_alpha   90.00
_cell.angle_beta   90.00
_cell.angle_gamma   90.00
#
_symmetry.space_group_name_H-M   'P 1'
#
loop_
_entity.id
_entity.type
_entity.pdbx_description
1 polymer ?
#
loop_
_entity_poly.entity_id
_entity_poly.type
_entity_poly.pdbx_seq_one_letter_code
_entity_poly.pdbx_strand_id
1 'polypeptide(L)'
;MSTSPSKTSSHHYLVKVIEMLRKLSSSVKEPADLHQFFQGRYKSYKNFRDYLLNMYFLKGVSDIKPTPAMRKYLSDYETIMNTKEPIYFAVSLLPCSRLWGWLANQVNMTQTNAYFGWKKDNTGGNHEKRYTELFTKHINVTDKVLEAYRIFRMQMQNEHDFFDSS
;
A
#
# COMPACT_ATOMS: atom_id res chain seq x y z
N MET A 1 1.23 -18.42 21.56
CA MET A 1 2.12 -17.98 20.46
C MET A 1 1.98 -16.49 20.32
N SER A 2 3.02 -15.72 20.64
CA SER A 2 2.99 -14.25 20.54
C SER A 2 3.19 -13.84 19.08
N THR A 3 2.19 -13.19 18.49
CA THR A 3 2.30 -12.57 17.16
C THR A 3 3.10 -11.28 17.28
N SER A 4 4.18 -11.14 16.51
CA SER A 4 5.04 -9.94 16.50
C SER A 4 4.23 -8.66 16.18
N PRO A 5 4.48 -7.52 16.87
CA PRO A 5 3.74 -6.26 16.72
C PRO A 5 3.67 -5.71 15.28
N SER A 6 4.73 -5.90 14.50
CA SER A 6 4.78 -5.52 13.08
C SER A 6 3.71 -6.25 12.23
N LYS A 7 3.42 -7.51 12.55
CA LYS A 7 2.48 -8.37 11.81
C LYS A 7 1.02 -7.94 12.03
N THR A 8 0.70 -7.45 13.23
CA THR A 8 -0.65 -6.96 13.56
C THR A 8 -0.93 -5.63 12.87
N SER A 9 0.03 -4.71 12.86
CA SER A 9 -0.17 -3.38 12.26
C SER A 9 -0.36 -3.43 10.73
N SER A 10 0.36 -4.31 10.02
CA SER A 10 0.15 -4.54 8.58
C SER A 10 -1.24 -5.10 8.24
N HIS A 11 -1.83 -5.90 9.12
CA HIS A 11 -3.17 -6.44 8.87
C HIS A 11 -4.26 -5.37 9.01
N HIS A 12 -4.14 -4.48 9.99
CA HIS A 12 -5.05 -3.33 10.12
C HIS A 12 -4.95 -2.38 8.93
N TYR A 13 -3.72 -2.09 8.46
CA TYR A 13 -3.48 -1.35 7.21
C TYR A 13 -4.28 -1.96 6.05
N LEU A 14 -4.13 -3.27 5.82
CA LEU A 14 -4.76 -3.94 4.70
C LEU A 14 -6.28 -3.83 4.74
N VAL A 15 -6.91 -4.05 5.89
CA VAL A 15 -8.37 -3.98 6.01
C VAL A 15 -8.88 -2.58 5.66
N LYS A 16 -8.26 -1.54 6.22
CA LYS A 16 -8.69 -0.15 6.00
C LYS A 16 -8.45 0.31 4.57
N VAL A 17 -7.30 -0.02 3.99
CA VAL A 17 -7.01 0.29 2.59
C VAL A 17 -7.92 -0.49 1.63
N ILE A 18 -8.29 -1.73 1.94
CA ILE A 18 -9.29 -2.51 1.17
C ILE A 18 -10.66 -1.83 1.21
N GLU A 19 -11.10 -1.31 2.36
CA GLU A 19 -12.36 -0.57 2.48
C GLU A 19 -12.37 0.68 1.60
N MET A 20 -11.28 1.45 1.61
CA MET A 20 -11.12 2.64 0.76
C MET A 20 -11.08 2.28 -0.72
N LEU A 21 -10.33 1.24 -1.10
CA LEU A 21 -10.27 0.74 -2.47
C LEU A 21 -11.63 0.22 -2.95
N ARG A 22 -12.41 -0.44 -2.07
CA ARG A 22 -13.79 -0.85 -2.38
C ARG A 22 -14.65 0.37 -2.70
N LYS A 23 -14.59 1.42 -1.87
CA LYS A 23 -15.32 2.68 -2.10
C LYS A 23 -14.94 3.29 -3.45
N LEU A 24 -13.64 3.48 -3.69
CA LEU A 24 -13.12 4.05 -4.95
C LEU A 24 -13.47 3.22 -6.18
N SER A 25 -13.33 1.90 -6.11
CA SER A 25 -13.70 1.00 -7.21
C SER A 25 -15.19 1.05 -7.54
N SER A 26 -16.03 1.44 -6.58
CA SER A 26 -17.47 1.59 -6.77
C SER A 26 -17.84 2.99 -7.28
N SER A 27 -17.20 4.04 -6.74
CA SER A 27 -17.58 5.44 -7.00
C SER A 27 -16.88 6.08 -8.20
N VAL A 28 -15.61 5.74 -8.46
CA VAL A 28 -14.87 6.27 -9.63
C VAL A 28 -15.34 5.50 -10.85
N LYS A 29 -16.09 6.14 -11.75
CA LYS A 29 -16.55 5.54 -13.01
C LYS A 29 -15.73 5.99 -14.20
N GLU A 30 -15.34 7.26 -14.19
CA GLU A 30 -14.50 7.88 -15.22
C GLU A 30 -13.28 8.55 -14.57
N PRO A 31 -12.15 8.63 -15.30
CA PRO A 31 -11.91 7.98 -16.58
C PRO A 31 -11.80 6.45 -16.45
N ALA A 32 -12.19 5.71 -17.49
CA ALA A 32 -12.29 4.24 -17.46
C ALA A 32 -11.01 3.50 -16.99
N ASP A 33 -9.83 4.02 -17.30
CA ASP A 33 -8.55 3.46 -16.84
C ASP A 33 -8.33 3.64 -15.34
N LEU A 34 -8.76 4.76 -14.75
CA LEU A 34 -8.77 4.95 -13.29
C LEU A 34 -9.77 4.01 -12.62
N HIS A 35 -10.95 3.82 -13.21
CA HIS A 35 -11.92 2.85 -12.71
C HIS A 35 -11.33 1.42 -12.69
N GLN A 36 -10.74 0.99 -13.81
CA GLN A 36 -10.08 -0.32 -13.92
C GLN A 36 -8.91 -0.46 -12.95
N PHE A 37 -8.12 0.60 -12.77
CA PHE A 37 -7.03 0.62 -11.80
C PHE A 37 -7.53 0.35 -10.38
N PHE A 38 -8.57 1.05 -9.92
CA PHE A 38 -9.09 0.85 -8.56
C PHE A 38 -9.77 -0.52 -8.37
N GLN A 39 -10.49 -1.02 -9.38
CA GLN A 39 -11.01 -2.40 -9.34
C GLN A 39 -9.87 -3.42 -9.23
N GLY A 40 -8.82 -3.25 -10.02
CA GLY A 40 -7.64 -4.11 -10.00
C GLY A 40 -6.94 -4.08 -8.65
N ARG A 41 -6.72 -2.90 -8.06
CA ARG A 41 -6.12 -2.76 -6.73
C ARG A 41 -7.02 -3.34 -5.64
N TYR A 42 -8.33 -3.07 -5.64
CA TYR A 42 -9.25 -3.68 -4.69
C TYR A 42 -9.15 -5.22 -4.70
N LYS A 43 -9.21 -5.84 -5.88
CA LYS A 43 -9.05 -7.29 -6.03
C LYS A 43 -7.69 -7.78 -5.55
N SER A 44 -6.61 -7.08 -5.93
CA SER A 44 -5.24 -7.43 -5.53
C SER A 44 -5.05 -7.43 -4.02
N TYR A 45 -5.51 -6.38 -3.32
CA TYR A 45 -5.38 -6.29 -1.87
C TYR A 45 -6.26 -7.32 -1.16
N LYS A 46 -7.48 -7.56 -1.66
CA LYS A 46 -8.36 -8.60 -1.10
C LYS A 46 -7.70 -9.97 -1.18
N ASN A 47 -7.16 -10.34 -2.34
CA ASN A 47 -6.45 -11.61 -2.52
C ASN A 47 -5.23 -11.70 -1.60
N PHE A 48 -4.47 -10.62 -1.47
CA PHE A 48 -3.30 -10.59 -0.58
C PHE A 48 -3.69 -10.75 0.90
N ARG A 49 -4.75 -10.08 1.35
CA ARG A 49 -5.30 -10.27 2.70
C ARG A 49 -5.71 -11.72 2.93
N ASP A 50 -6.45 -12.32 1.99
CA ASP A 50 -6.94 -13.69 2.12
C ASP A 50 -5.77 -14.70 2.15
N TYR A 51 -4.71 -14.46 1.37
CA TYR A 51 -3.45 -15.21 1.45
C TYR A 51 -2.80 -15.10 2.83
N LEU A 52 -2.66 -13.89 3.39
CA LEU A 52 -2.06 -13.69 4.70
C LEU A 52 -2.89 -14.33 5.83
N LEU A 53 -4.22 -14.21 5.79
CA LEU A 53 -5.09 -14.84 6.77
C LEU A 53 -4.92 -16.36 6.78
N ASN A 54 -4.83 -16.97 5.60
CA ASN A 54 -4.60 -18.40 5.46
C ASN A 54 -3.20 -18.79 5.96
N MET A 55 -2.16 -18.11 5.49
CA MET A 55 -0.77 -18.38 5.87
C MET A 55 -0.54 -18.28 7.38
N TYR A 56 -1.21 -17.36 8.07
CA TYR A 56 -1.02 -17.10 9.49
C TYR A 56 -2.15 -17.66 10.38
N PHE A 57 -3.09 -18.42 9.82
CA PHE A 57 -4.26 -18.98 10.53
C PHE A 57 -5.03 -17.94 11.37
N LEU A 58 -5.07 -16.69 10.90
CA LEU A 58 -5.73 -15.59 11.61
C LEU A 58 -7.24 -15.63 11.32
N LYS A 59 -8.05 -15.49 12.38
CA LYS A 59 -9.52 -15.47 12.26
C LYS A 59 -10.10 -14.09 11.89
N GLY A 60 -9.33 -13.01 12.07
CA GLY A 60 -9.78 -11.65 11.77
C GLY A 60 -8.95 -10.54 12.44
N VAL A 61 -9.46 -9.30 12.34
CA VAL A 61 -8.80 -8.04 12.73
C VAL A 61 -9.16 -7.53 14.13
N SER A 62 -10.12 -8.16 14.83
CA SER A 62 -10.86 -7.54 15.94
C SER A 62 -10.03 -7.12 17.15
N ASP A 63 -8.83 -7.67 17.30
CA ASP A 63 -8.00 -7.45 18.50
C ASP A 63 -6.78 -6.54 18.25
N ILE A 64 -6.70 -5.92 17.07
CA ILE A 64 -5.53 -5.14 16.67
C ILE A 64 -5.67 -3.67 17.07
N LYS A 65 -4.87 -3.22 18.03
CA LYS A 65 -4.74 -1.80 18.37
C LYS A 65 -3.72 -1.15 17.42
N PRO A 66 -4.10 -0.19 16.56
CA PRO A 66 -3.13 0.52 15.72
C PRO A 66 -2.13 1.31 16.56
N THR A 67 -0.88 1.38 16.12
CA THR A 67 0.09 2.36 16.62
C THR A 67 -0.31 3.79 16.24
N PRO A 68 0.19 4.83 16.92
CA PRO A 68 0.00 6.22 16.49
C PRO A 68 0.43 6.46 15.04
N ALA A 69 1.56 5.89 14.60
CA ALA A 69 2.04 5.98 13.23
C ALA A 69 1.05 5.35 12.23
N MET A 70 0.52 4.16 12.53
CA MET A 70 -0.51 3.52 11.68
C MET A 70 -1.80 4.34 11.61
N ARG A 71 -2.24 4.95 12.72
CA ARG A 71 -3.42 5.84 12.71
C ARG A 71 -3.18 7.05 11.80
N LYS A 72 -2.03 7.70 11.91
CA LYS A 72 -1.66 8.83 11.05
C LYS A 72 -1.62 8.40 9.58
N TYR A 73 -0.98 7.27 9.29
CA TYR A 73 -0.87 6.75 7.93
C TYR A 73 -2.25 6.54 7.28
N LEU A 74 -3.18 5.90 8.01
CA LEU A 74 -4.55 5.68 7.54
C LEU A 74 -5.34 6.99 7.41
N SER A 75 -5.18 7.91 8.36
CA SER A 75 -5.79 9.24 8.30
C SER A 75 -5.34 10.03 7.05
N ASP A 76 -4.06 9.90 6.67
CA ASP A 76 -3.53 10.55 5.47
C ASP A 76 -4.14 9.94 4.19
N TYR A 77 -4.32 8.62 4.13
CA TYR A 77 -5.07 7.98 3.02
C TYR A 77 -6.52 8.48 2.94
N GLU A 78 -7.23 8.53 4.07
CA GLU A 78 -8.61 8.99 4.12
C GLU A 78 -8.74 10.45 3.69
N THR A 79 -7.81 11.30 4.14
CA THR A 79 -7.75 12.71 3.76
C THR A 79 -7.55 12.85 2.25
N ILE A 80 -6.61 12.11 1.65
CA ILE A 80 -6.41 12.11 0.20
C ILE A 80 -7.67 11.65 -0.53
N MET A 81 -8.26 10.52 -0.10
CA MET A 81 -9.46 9.96 -0.73
C MET A 81 -10.64 10.95 -0.75
N ASN A 82 -10.80 11.72 0.32
CA ASN A 82 -11.97 12.59 0.50
C ASN A 82 -11.76 14.02 -0.02
N THR A 83 -10.52 14.48 -0.17
CA THR A 83 -10.22 15.90 -0.49
C THR A 83 -9.51 16.11 -1.81
N LYS A 84 -9.05 15.04 -2.49
CA LYS A 84 -8.25 15.13 -3.72
C LYS A 84 -8.89 14.33 -4.87
N GLU A 85 -8.47 14.65 -6.10
CA GLU A 85 -8.84 13.84 -7.27
C GLU A 85 -8.40 12.37 -7.07
N PRO A 86 -9.16 11.38 -7.57
CA PRO A 86 -8.86 9.96 -7.33
C PRO A 86 -7.45 9.54 -7.73
N ILE A 87 -6.86 10.13 -8.79
CA ILE A 87 -5.48 9.86 -9.20
C ILE A 87 -4.48 10.00 -8.05
N TYR A 88 -4.69 10.93 -7.12
CA TYR A 88 -3.80 11.13 -5.99
C TYR A 88 -3.88 10.01 -4.95
N PHE A 89 -5.01 9.29 -4.88
CA PHE A 89 -5.06 8.05 -4.12
C PHE A 89 -4.24 6.94 -4.80
N ALA A 90 -4.19 6.90 -6.13
CA ALA A 90 -3.28 5.98 -6.82
C ALA A 90 -1.81 6.33 -6.53
N VAL A 91 -1.44 7.62 -6.51
CA VAL A 91 -0.11 8.09 -6.09
C VAL A 91 0.21 7.65 -4.67
N SER A 92 -0.75 7.74 -3.76
CA SER A 92 -0.55 7.42 -2.35
C SER A 92 -0.33 5.92 -2.07
N LEU A 93 -0.68 5.05 -3.03
CA LEU A 93 -0.38 3.62 -3.01
C LEU A 93 1.00 3.28 -3.59
N LEU A 94 1.66 4.21 -4.30
CA LEU A 94 2.93 3.91 -4.97
C LEU A 94 4.05 3.56 -3.98
N PRO A 95 4.26 4.30 -2.86
CA PRO A 95 5.30 3.98 -1.88
C PRO A 95 5.31 2.52 -1.43
N CYS A 96 4.18 1.99 -0.97
CA CYS A 96 4.09 0.60 -0.51
C CYS A 96 4.41 -0.40 -1.64
N SER A 97 3.94 -0.12 -2.85
CA SER A 97 4.15 -1.00 -4.00
C SER A 97 5.60 -1.04 -4.51
N ARG A 98 6.39 0.01 -4.27
CA ARG A 98 7.80 0.11 -4.69
C ARG A 98 8.78 -0.24 -3.58
N LEU A 99 8.55 0.27 -2.37
CA LEU A 99 9.53 0.23 -1.29
C LEU A 99 9.89 -1.19 -0.88
N TRP A 100 8.92 -2.08 -0.74
CA TRP A 100 9.13 -3.45 -0.29
C TRP A 100 10.00 -4.26 -1.27
N GLY A 101 9.73 -4.13 -2.57
CA GLY A 101 10.56 -4.74 -3.62
C GLY A 101 11.95 -4.13 -3.70
N TRP A 102 12.06 -2.80 -3.53
CA TRP A 102 13.35 -2.13 -3.49
C TRP A 102 14.18 -2.59 -2.28
N LEU A 103 13.61 -2.64 -1.07
CA LEU A 103 14.28 -3.13 0.14
C LEU A 103 14.78 -4.57 -0.03
N ALA A 104 13.96 -5.46 -0.57
CA ALA A 104 14.35 -6.85 -0.82
C ALA A 104 15.58 -6.96 -1.74
N ASN A 105 15.70 -6.06 -2.72
CA ASN A 105 16.86 -5.98 -3.61
C ASN A 105 18.11 -5.37 -2.94
N GLN A 106 17.95 -4.47 -1.96
CA GLN A 106 19.08 -3.84 -1.26
C GLN A 106 19.69 -4.73 -0.18
N VAL A 107 18.90 -5.59 0.46
CA VAL A 107 19.38 -6.41 1.58
C VAL A 107 20.31 -7.52 1.06
N ASN A 108 21.59 -7.46 1.41
CA ASN A 108 22.55 -8.53 1.11
C ASN A 108 22.40 -9.68 2.12
N MET A 109 21.95 -10.85 1.65
CA MET A 109 21.58 -11.97 2.50
C MET A 109 21.78 -13.30 1.76
N THR A 110 22.35 -14.28 2.46
CA THR A 110 22.54 -15.66 1.96
C THR A 110 21.28 -16.51 2.19
N GLN A 111 21.14 -17.60 1.44
CA GLN A 111 20.02 -18.54 1.57
C GLN A 111 19.93 -19.21 2.94
N THR A 112 21.03 -19.25 3.69
CA THR A 112 21.11 -19.80 5.05
C THR A 112 20.54 -18.85 6.12
N ASN A 113 20.24 -17.60 5.78
CA ASN A 113 19.67 -16.66 6.71
C ASN A 113 18.20 -16.97 6.98
N ALA A 114 17.78 -16.94 8.25
CA ALA A 114 16.41 -17.22 8.67
C ALA A 114 15.35 -16.30 8.01
N TYR A 115 15.73 -15.11 7.54
CA TYR A 115 14.87 -14.15 6.87
C TYR A 115 14.90 -14.23 5.34
N PHE A 116 15.64 -15.19 4.76
CA PHE A 116 15.75 -15.32 3.30
C PHE A 116 14.40 -15.52 2.61
N GLY A 117 13.45 -16.19 3.27
CA GLY A 117 12.07 -16.32 2.80
C GLY A 117 11.40 -14.96 2.57
N TRP A 118 11.53 -14.03 3.51
CA TRP A 118 10.99 -12.68 3.35
C TRP A 118 11.60 -11.95 2.15
N LYS A 119 12.91 -12.08 1.94
CA LYS A 119 13.58 -11.49 0.77
C LYS A 119 13.00 -12.07 -0.52
N LYS A 120 12.89 -13.40 -0.61
CA LYS A 120 12.34 -14.09 -1.79
C LYS A 120 10.90 -13.66 -2.09
N ASP A 121 10.06 -13.55 -1.06
CA ASP A 121 8.64 -13.19 -1.21
C ASP A 121 8.42 -11.73 -1.65
N ASN A 122 9.40 -10.85 -1.37
CA ASN A 122 9.35 -9.44 -1.75
C ASN A 122 10.20 -9.12 -2.99
N THR A 123 11.05 -10.05 -3.44
CA THR A 123 11.83 -9.91 -4.67
C THR A 123 10.94 -10.26 -5.86
N GLY A 124 10.67 -9.28 -6.71
CA GLY A 124 9.84 -9.44 -7.89
C GLY A 124 8.49 -8.74 -7.75
N GLY A 125 8.10 -8.03 -8.80
CA GLY A 125 6.90 -7.20 -8.83
C GLY A 125 7.06 -6.12 -9.88
N ASN A 126 6.67 -6.39 -11.12
CA ASN A 126 6.66 -5.38 -12.18
C ASN A 126 5.38 -4.51 -12.07
N HIS A 127 5.10 -4.01 -10.87
CA HIS A 127 3.94 -3.16 -10.61
C HIS A 127 4.15 -1.76 -11.19
N GLU A 128 5.40 -1.36 -11.44
CA GLU A 128 5.75 -0.02 -11.91
C GLU A 128 5.09 0.34 -13.23
N LYS A 129 5.05 -0.57 -14.22
CA LYS A 129 4.54 -0.25 -15.56
C LYS A 129 3.11 0.31 -15.54
N ARG A 130 2.22 -0.31 -14.76
CA ARG A 130 0.81 0.11 -14.66
C ARG A 130 0.63 1.45 -13.97
N TYR A 131 1.49 1.77 -12.99
CA TYR A 131 1.47 3.06 -12.32
C TYR A 131 2.05 4.15 -13.22
N THR A 132 3.15 3.87 -13.94
CA THR A 132 3.79 4.82 -14.86
C THR A 132 2.83 5.26 -15.95
N GLU A 133 2.20 4.31 -16.66
CA GLU A 133 1.26 4.63 -17.75
C GLU A 133 0.08 5.48 -17.25
N LEU A 134 -0.46 5.14 -16.08
CA LEU A 134 -1.55 5.90 -15.45
C LEU A 134 -1.13 7.32 -15.07
N PHE A 135 0.05 7.48 -14.46
CA PHE A 135 0.53 8.77 -13.98
C PHE A 135 0.93 9.69 -15.12
N THR A 136 1.61 9.18 -16.14
CA THR A 136 1.95 9.98 -17.34
C THR A 136 0.69 10.55 -18.00
N LYS A 137 -0.43 9.83 -17.97
CA LYS A 137 -1.69 10.29 -18.56
C LYS A 137 -2.43 11.33 -17.71
N HIS A 138 -2.49 11.13 -16.39
CA HIS A 138 -3.35 11.95 -15.49
C HIS A 138 -2.59 13.04 -14.71
N ILE A 139 -1.27 12.95 -14.65
CA ILE A 139 -0.35 13.85 -13.93
C ILE A 139 0.63 14.43 -14.95
N ASN A 140 0.12 15.27 -15.84
CA ASN A 140 0.82 15.76 -17.03
C ASN A 140 1.05 17.28 -17.06
N VAL A 141 0.72 17.97 -15.97
CA VAL A 141 0.95 19.42 -15.80
C VAL A 141 1.66 19.68 -14.48
N THR A 142 2.43 20.77 -14.42
CA THR A 142 3.34 21.12 -13.32
C THR A 142 2.68 21.05 -11.95
N ASP A 143 1.51 21.67 -11.77
CA ASP A 143 0.84 21.69 -10.46
C ASP A 143 0.43 20.30 -9.98
N LYS A 144 -0.06 19.45 -10.89
CA LYS A 144 -0.39 18.06 -10.58
C LYS A 144 0.85 17.26 -10.23
N VAL A 145 1.96 17.49 -10.91
CA VAL A 145 3.26 16.84 -10.62
C VAL A 145 3.75 17.23 -9.23
N LEU A 146 3.68 18.51 -8.87
CA LEU A 146 4.09 19.00 -7.55
C LEU A 146 3.24 18.39 -6.42
N GLU A 147 1.93 18.35 -6.59
CA GLU A 147 1.04 17.74 -5.60
C GLU A 147 1.23 16.23 -5.48
N ALA A 148 1.40 15.54 -6.62
CA ALA A 148 1.71 14.12 -6.63
C ALA A 148 3.04 13.82 -5.91
N TYR A 149 4.07 14.63 -6.15
CA TYR A 149 5.35 14.51 -5.46
C TYR A 149 5.21 14.71 -3.95
N ARG A 150 4.46 15.73 -3.51
CA ARG A 150 4.17 15.97 -2.10
C ARG A 150 3.49 14.77 -1.44
N ILE A 151 2.46 14.21 -2.09
CA ILE A 151 1.72 13.05 -1.59
C ILE A 151 2.61 11.80 -1.54
N PHE A 152 3.42 11.58 -2.58
CA PHE A 152 4.37 10.47 -2.62
C PHE A 152 5.37 10.56 -1.45
N ARG A 153 5.98 11.73 -1.23
CA ARG A 153 6.92 11.97 -0.13
C ARG A 153 6.27 11.78 1.24
N MET A 154 5.05 12.29 1.43
CA MET A 154 4.29 12.11 2.66
C MET A 154 4.03 10.63 2.96
N GLN A 155 3.64 9.86 1.95
CA GLN A 155 3.37 8.43 2.13
C GLN A 155 4.66 7.60 2.29
N MET A 156 5.77 8.00 1.68
CA MET A 156 7.10 7.43 2.00
C MET A 156 7.50 7.68 3.46
N GLN A 157 7.19 8.87 4.00
CA GLN A 157 7.43 9.14 5.41
C GLN A 157 6.56 8.26 6.32
N ASN A 158 5.29 8.05 5.95
CA ASN A 158 4.42 7.16 6.71
C ASN A 158 4.88 5.69 6.68
N GLU A 159 5.45 5.23 5.57
CA GLU A 159 6.12 3.91 5.50
C GLU A 159 7.32 3.85 6.45
N HIS A 160 8.18 4.87 6.44
CA HIS A 160 9.31 4.98 7.36
C HIS A 160 8.83 4.92 8.83
N ASP A 161 7.87 5.75 9.21
CA ASP A 161 7.36 5.84 10.58
C ASP A 161 6.63 4.55 11.00
N PHE A 162 6.01 3.85 10.03
CA PHE A 162 5.47 2.52 10.26
C PHE A 162 6.56 1.52 10.63
N PHE A 163 7.67 1.47 9.87
CA PHE A 163 8.80 0.59 10.20
C PHE A 163 9.48 0.96 11.52
N ASP A 164 9.67 2.25 11.79
CA ASP A 164 10.33 2.74 13.01
C ASP A 164 9.52 2.46 14.29
N SER A 165 8.20 2.41 14.18
CA SER A 165 7.29 2.17 15.32
C SER A 165 6.84 0.72 15.51
N SER A 166 7.42 -0.23 14.76
CA SER A 166 6.99 -1.65 14.68
C SER A 166 7.85 -2.64 15.46
#